data_AF-A2U2P7-F1
#
_entry.id   AF-A2U2P7-F1
#
_cell.length_a   1.000
_cell.length_b   1.000
_cell.length_c   1.000
_cell.angle_alpha   90.00
_cell.angle_beta   90.00
_cell.angle_gamma   90.00
#
_symmetry.space_group_name_H-M   'P 1'
#
loop_
_entity.id
_entity.type
_entity.pdbx_description
1 polymer ?
#
loop_
_entity_poly.entity_id
_entity_poly.type
_entity_poly.pdbx_seq_one_letter_code
_entity_poly.pdbx_strand_id
1 'polypeptide(L)' 'MKKGLKIISDISIILFGISLIVSKFNESLEWNSSGLRNVLVIIYLITGLYYYRMEIKDKNREIEELKLKLKKTKNEI' A
#
# COMPACT_ATOMS: atom_id res chain seq x y z
N MET A 1 9.35 -3.39 8.61
CA MET A 1 9.25 -2.82 7.24
C MET A 1 7.84 -2.93 6.64
N LYS A 2 7.27 -4.13 6.46
CA LYS A 2 5.93 -4.33 5.85
C LYS A 2 4.79 -3.55 6.54
N LYS A 3 4.76 -3.57 7.88
CA LYS A 3 3.78 -2.81 8.69
C LYS A 3 3.96 -1.29 8.58
N GLY A 4 5.21 -0.81 8.50
CA GLY A 4 5.51 0.62 8.39
C GLY A 4 5.07 1.21 7.06
N LEU A 5 5.33 0.50 5.95
CA LEU A 5 4.86 0.91 4.62
C LEU A 5 3.32 0.96 4.55
N LYS A 6 2.65 -0.02 5.16
CA LYS A 6 1.18 -0.03 5.26
C LYS A 6 0.66 1.20 6.01
N ILE A 7 1.25 1.50 7.18
CA ILE A 7 0.87 2.68 7.98
C ILE A 7 1.11 3.98 7.21
N ILE A 8 2.24 4.12 6.51
CA ILE A 8 2.54 5.32 5.69
C ILE A 8 1.53 5.46 4.55
N SER A 9 1.16 4.35 3.90
CA SER A 9 0.13 4.34 2.86
C SER A 9 -1.23 4.77 3.40
N ASP A 10 -1.64 4.22 4.54
CA ASP A 10 -2.93 4.52 5.19
C ASP A 10 -2.98 5.98 5.67
N ILE A 11 -1.89 6.49 6.27
CA ILE A 11 -1.79 7.88 6.70
C ILE A 11 -1.82 8.82 5.49
N SER A 12 -1.13 8.48 4.39
CA SER A 12 -1.08 9.32 3.18
C SER A 12 -2.46 9.49 2.53
N ILE A 13 -3.26 8.41 2.46
CA ILE A 13 -4.62 8.49 1.88
C ILE A 13 -5.58 9.29 2.79
N ILE A 14 -5.42 9.18 4.11
CA ILE A 14 -6.21 9.96 5.09
C ILE A 14 -5.87 11.46 4.97
N LEU A 15 -4.59 11.80 4.94
CA LEU A 15 -4.13 13.18 4.75
C LEU A 15 -4.58 13.77 3.41
N PHE A 16 -4.57 12.97 2.35
CA PHE A 16 -5.12 13.36 1.06
C PHE A 16 -6.62 13.70 1.16
N GLY A 17 -7.41 12.84 1.80
CA GLY A 17 -8.84 13.07 2.01
C GLY A 17 -9.14 14.35 2.79
N ILE A 18 -8.41 14.59 3.89
CA ILE A 18 -8.54 15.81 4.70
C ILE A 18 -8.15 17.05 3.87
N SER A 19 -7.05 16.99 3.13
CA SER A 19 -6.60 18.08 2.27
C SER A 19 -7.63 18.44 1.20
N LEU A 20 -8.28 17.43 0.62
CA LEU A 20 -9.34 17.62 -0.38
C LEU A 20 -10.54 18.38 0.20
N ILE A 21 -10.99 17.96 1.38
CA ILE A 21 -12.09 18.61 2.12
C ILE A 21 -11.72 20.06 2.44
N VAL A 22 -10.56 20.30 3.06
CA VAL A 22 -10.10 21.65 3.43
C VAL A 22 -10.00 22.57 2.21
N SER A 23 -9.48 22.07 1.06
CA SER A 23 -9.37 22.86 -0.17
C SER A 23 -10.72 23.26 -0.77
N LYS A 24 -11.79 22.52 -0.45
CA LYS A 24 -13.15 22.80 -0.95
C LYS A 24 -13.87 23.86 -0.11
N PHE A 25 -13.45 24.06 1.15
CA PHE A 25 -14.05 25.03 2.08
C PHE A 25 -13.27 26.35 2.17
N ASN A 26 -12.00 26.38 1.75
CA ASN A 26 -11.19 27.60 1.68
C ASN A 26 -10.79 27.89 0.23
N GLU A 27 -11.63 28.63 -0.51
CA GLU A 27 -11.33 29.11 -1.87
C GLU A 27 -10.09 30.02 -1.93
N SER A 28 -9.68 30.63 -0.81
CA SER A 28 -8.52 31.52 -0.70
C SER A 28 -7.20 30.83 -0.34
N LEU A 29 -7.18 29.51 -0.12
CA LEU A 29 -5.94 28.77 0.16
C LEU A 29 -5.22 28.40 -1.15
N GLU A 30 -4.75 29.42 -1.89
CA GLU A 30 -3.92 29.30 -3.10
C GLU A 30 -2.48 28.80 -2.83
N TRP A 31 -2.26 28.08 -1.72
CA TRP A 31 -0.96 27.51 -1.39
C TRP A 31 -0.72 26.23 -2.18
N ASN A 32 -0.30 26.33 -3.44
CA ASN A 32 0.35 25.25 -4.20
C ASN A 32 -0.34 23.86 -4.05
N SER A 33 -1.67 23.86 -3.97
CA SER A 33 -2.46 22.76 -3.41
C SER A 33 -2.58 21.57 -4.37
N SER A 34 -2.30 21.79 -5.65
CA SER A 34 -2.22 20.74 -6.68
C SER A 34 -0.92 19.94 -6.57
N GLY A 35 0.22 20.59 -6.34
CA GLY A 35 1.53 19.95 -6.25
C GLY A 35 1.64 18.99 -5.07
N LEU A 36 1.33 19.48 -3.85
CA LEU A 36 1.34 18.65 -2.64
C LEU A 36 0.39 17.45 -2.73
N ARG A 37 -0.80 17.68 -3.27
CA ARG A 37 -1.83 16.65 -3.45
C ARG A 37 -1.39 15.57 -4.43
N ASN A 38 -0.75 15.94 -5.54
CA ASN A 38 -0.20 14.98 -6.50
C ASN A 38 0.95 14.16 -5.88
N VAL A 39 1.83 14.80 -5.10
CA VAL A 39 2.92 14.10 -4.39
C VAL A 39 2.36 13.08 -3.41
N LEU A 40 1.31 13.41 -2.66
CA LEU A 40 0.66 12.48 -1.73
C LEU A 40 0.05 11.26 -2.44
N VAL A 41 -0.59 11.47 -3.61
CA VAL A 41 -1.12 10.36 -4.42
C VAL A 41 -0.01 9.48 -4.96
N ILE A 42 1.09 10.07 -5.44
CA ILE A 42 2.25 9.32 -5.94
C ILE A 42 2.88 8.49 -4.82
N ILE A 43 3.06 9.06 -3.62
CA ILE A 43 3.57 8.34 -2.45
C ILE A 43 2.65 7.17 -2.10
N TYR A 44 1.33 7.38 -2.04
CA TYR A 44 0.35 6.32 -1.81
C TYR A 44 0.49 5.19 -2.85
N LEU A 45 0.55 5.53 -4.14
CA LEU A 45 0.66 4.55 -5.22
C LEU A 45 1.95 3.72 -5.13
N ILE A 46 3.10 4.38 -4.97
CA ILE A 46 4.40 3.70 -4.88
C ILE A 46 4.45 2.80 -3.65
N THR A 47 3.99 3.31 -2.50
CA THR A 47 4.01 2.57 -1.23
C THR A 47 3.07 1.37 -1.27
N GLY A 48 1.87 1.56 -1.82
CA GLY A 48 0.88 0.49 -2.02
C GLY A 48 1.40 -0.61 -2.96
N LEU A 49 1.96 -0.23 -4.11
CA LEU A 49 2.58 -1.19 -5.05
C LEU A 49 3.68 -2.02 -4.40
N TYR A 50 4.56 -1.37 -3.61
CA TYR A 50 5.63 -2.07 -2.92
C TYR A 50 5.10 -3.03 -1.87
N TYR A 51 4.10 -2.60 -1.08
CA TYR A 51 3.44 -3.44 -0.09
C TYR A 51 2.79 -4.67 -0.74
N TYR A 52 2.00 -4.48 -1.80
CA TYR A 52 1.35 -5.59 -2.52
C TYR A 52 2.35 -6.56 -3.14
N ARG A 53 3.44 -6.05 -3.74
CA ARG A 53 4.50 -6.89 -4.30
C ARG A 53 5.13 -7.77 -3.22
N MET A 54 5.36 -7.22 -2.03
CA MET A 54 5.89 -7.96 -0.89
C MET A 54 4.86 -8.96 -0.32
N GLU A 55 3.57 -8.64 -0.35
CA GLU A 55 2.50 -9.56 0.05
C GLU A 55 2.37 -10.76 -0.90
N ILE A 56 2.39 -10.51 -2.21
CA ILE A 56 2.34 -11.57 -3.23
C ILE A 56 3.55 -12.50 -3.10
N LYS A 57 4.75 -11.94 -2.88
CA LYS A 57 5.97 -12.75 -2.72
C LYS A 57 5.89 -13.69 -1.52
N ASP A 58 5.43 -13.20 -0.37
CA ASP A 58 5.29 -14.03 0.83
C ASP A 58 4.23 -15.12 0.64
N LYS A 59 3.07 -14.77 0.07
CA LYS A 59 2.00 -15.75 -0.22
C LYS A 59 2.44 -16.81 -1.23
N ASN A 60 3.21 -16.43 -2.26
CA ASN A 60 3.74 -17.40 -3.22
C ASN A 60 4.71 -18.38 -2.57
N ARG A 61 5.55 -17.90 -1.63
CA ARG A 61 6.47 -18.77 -0.89
C ARG A 61 5.69 -19.76 -0.01
N GLU A 62 4.65 -19.29 0.67
CA GLU A 62 3.77 -20.13 1.47
C GLU A 62 3.07 -21.21 0.62
N ILE A 63 2.58 -20.84 -0.58
CA ILE A 63 2.01 -21.80 -1.54
C ILE A 63 3.03 -22.85 -1.96
N GLU A 64 4.27 -22.45 -2.23
CA GLU A 64 5.33 -23.37 -2.62
C GLU A 64 5.71 -24.34 -1.49
N GLU A 65 5.82 -23.84 -0.26
CA GLU A 65 6.05 -24.66 0.94
C GLU A 65 4.90 -25.67 1.16
N LEU A 66 3.64 -25.24 1.00
CA LEU A 66 2.47 -26.11 1.12
C LEU A 66 2.43 -27.17 0.01
N LYS A 67 2.74 -26.80 -1.23
CA LYS A 67 2.85 -27.75 -2.36
C LYS A 67 3.92 -28.81 -2.10
N LEU A 68 5.07 -28.41 -1.55
CA LEU A 68 6.13 -29.35 -1.18
C LEU A 68 5.69 -30.31 -0.07
N LYS A 69 5.00 -29.83 0.97
CA LYS A 69 4.44 -30.67 2.05
C LYS A 69 3.41 -31.68 1.52
N LEU A 70 2.50 -31.22 0.66
CA LEU A 70 1.51 -32.10 0.02
C LEU A 70 2.17 -33.17 -0.85
N LYS A 71 3.21 -32.80 -1.62
CA LYS A 71 3.95 -33.76 -2.45
C LYS A 71 4.68 -34.81 -1.61
N LYS A 72 5.29 -34.43 -0.49
CA LYS A 72 5.92 -35.38 0.44
C LYS A 72 4.89 -36.34 1.03
N THR A 73 3.80 -35.81 1.57
CA THR A 73 2.72 -36.62 2.15
C THR A 73 2.13 -37.60 1.13
N LYS A 74 1.94 -37.16 -0.12
CA LYS A 74 1.44 -38.02 -1.21
C LYS A 74 2.41 -39.15 -1.58
N ASN A 75 3.72 -38.95 -1.42
CA ASN A 75 4.73 -39.96 -1.72
C ASN A 75 4.97 -40.95 -0.56
N GLU A 76 4.47 -40.64 0.63
CA GLU A 76 4.56 -41.47 1.85
C GLU A 76 3.32 -42.38 2.03
N ILE A 77 2.28 -42.21 1.19
CA ILE A 77 1.06 -43.03 1.10
C ILE A 77 1.17 -43.91 -0.15
#